data_AF-A0A925B524-F1
#
_entry.id   AF-A0A925B524-F1
#
_cell.length_a   1.000
_cell.length_b   1.000
_cell.length_c   1.000
_cell.angle_alpha   90.00
_cell.angle_beta   90.00
_cell.angle_gamma   90.00
#
_symmetry.space_group_name_H-M   'P 1'
#
loop_
_entity.id
_entity.type
_entity.pdbx_description
1 polymer ?
#
loop_
_entity_poly.entity_id
_entity_poly.type
_entity_poly.pdbx_seq_one_letter_code
_entity_poly.pdbx_strand_id
1 'polypeptide(L)' 'MTLTRRSLFIALGTLPLTRVARGQPAHRITILHVNDFHSRHEAVDARAMACTPDRAGCFGGAARLATAIRA' A
#
# COMPACT_ATOMS: atom_id res chain seq x y z
N MET A 1 -40.84 -21.72 -45.10
CA MET A 1 -40.29 -20.37 -44.80
C MET A 1 -38.77 -20.44 -44.91
N THR A 2 -38.24 -20.06 -46.07
CA THR A 2 -36.80 -20.14 -46.37
C THR A 2 -36.14 -18.81 -45.98
N LEU A 3 -35.48 -18.79 -44.81
CA LEU A 3 -34.66 -17.65 -44.42
C LEU A 3 -33.49 -17.50 -45.40
N THR A 4 -33.45 -16.38 -46.11
CA THR A 4 -32.41 -16.06 -47.08
C THR A 4 -31.12 -15.66 -46.37
N ARG A 5 -29.99 -16.20 -46.84
CA ARG A 5 -28.61 -15.94 -46.37
C ARG A 5 -28.25 -14.45 -46.25
N ARG A 6 -28.95 -13.55 -46.96
CA ARG A 6 -28.76 -12.09 -46.90
C ARG A 6 -29.11 -11.50 -45.53
N SER A 7 -30.07 -12.07 -44.81
CA SER A 7 -30.48 -11.56 -43.49
C SER A 7 -29.47 -11.87 -42.38
N LEU A 8 -28.55 -12.82 -42.59
CA LEU A 8 -27.57 -13.23 -41.60
C LEU A 8 -26.40 -12.22 -41.48
N PHE A 9 -26.08 -11.51 -42.55
CA PHE A 9 -24.95 -10.56 -42.58
C PHE A 9 -25.27 -9.21 -41.93
N ILE A 10 -26.56 -8.83 -41.84
CA ILE A 10 -26.97 -7.58 -41.18
C ILE A 10 -26.92 -7.71 -39.65
N ALA A 11 -27.12 -8.92 -39.10
CA ALA A 11 -27.13 -9.16 -37.66
C ALA A 11 -25.74 -9.13 -37.00
N LEU A 12 -24.64 -9.29 -37.76
CA LEU A 12 -23.29 -9.25 -37.20
C LEU A 12 -22.75 -7.83 -36.96
N GLY A 13 -23.33 -6.81 -37.61
CA GLY A 13 -22.85 -5.42 -37.51
C GLY A 13 -23.26 -4.69 -36.22
N THR A 14 -24.17 -5.27 -35.43
CA THR A 14 -24.72 -4.65 -34.20
C THR A 14 -24.18 -5.29 -32.92
N LEU A 15 -23.16 -6.14 -32.99
CA LEU A 15 -22.49 -6.66 -31.80
C LEU A 15 -21.82 -5.48 -31.06
N PRO A 16 -22.25 -5.14 -29.83
CA PRO A 16 -21.56 -4.13 -29.05
C PRO A 16 -20.15 -4.64 -28.77
N LEU A 17 -19.15 -3.97 -29.34
CA LEU A 17 -17.76 -4.13 -28.96
C LEU A 17 -17.66 -3.77 -27.47
N THR A 18 -17.63 -4.80 -26.63
CA THR A 18 -17.41 -4.64 -25.20
C THR A 18 -16.05 -3.96 -25.01
N ARG A 19 -16.09 -2.69 -24.59
CA ARG A 19 -14.88 -1.95 -24.25
C ARG A 19 -14.30 -2.64 -23.01
N VAL A 20 -13.20 -3.38 -23.16
CA VAL A 20 -12.48 -3.93 -22.02
C VAL A 20 -12.03 -2.73 -21.17
N ALA A 21 -12.63 -2.58 -19.99
CA ALA A 21 -12.22 -1.57 -19.05
C ALA A 21 -10.76 -1.85 -18.66
N ARG A 22 -9.86 -0.93 -19.00
CA ARG A 22 -8.47 -1.00 -18.55
C ARG A 22 -8.43 -0.41 -17.15
N GLY A 23 -8.11 -1.24 -16.15
CA GLY A 23 -7.83 -0.77 -14.80
C GLY A 23 -6.63 0.17 -14.81
N GLN A 24 -6.60 1.12 -13.87
CA GLN A 24 -5.42 1.94 -13.66
C GLN A 24 -4.24 1.05 -13.21
N PRO A 25 -2.99 1.44 -13.53
CA PRO A 25 -1.83 0.71 -13.04
C PRO A 25 -1.84 0.67 -11.50
N ALA A 26 -1.51 -0.48 -10.93
CA ALA A 26 -1.35 -0.60 -9.49
C ALA A 26 -0.12 0.22 -9.05
N HIS A 27 -0.32 1.13 -8.10
CA HIS A 27 0.77 1.88 -7.49
C HIS A 27 1.13 1.26 -6.14
N ARG A 28 2.42 1.07 -5.88
CA ARG A 28 2.91 0.64 -4.58
C ARG A 28 3.13 1.85 -3.70
N ILE A 29 2.50 1.86 -2.54
CA ILE A 29 2.67 2.90 -1.51
C ILE A 29 3.29 2.24 -0.28
N THR A 30 4.34 2.85 0.26
CA THR A 30 4.91 2.46 1.56
C THR A 30 4.48 3.50 2.59
N ILE A 31 3.66 3.07 3.56
CA ILE A 31 3.17 3.94 4.63
C ILE A 31 4.04 3.71 5.86
N LEU A 32 4.73 4.76 6.31
CA LEU A 32 5.42 4.78 7.60
C LEU A 32 4.57 5.56 8.57
N HIS A 33 4.26 4.99 9.74
CA HIS A 33 3.50 5.68 10.78
C HIS A 33 4.10 5.42 12.16
N VAL A 34 4.05 6.43 13.02
CA VAL A 34 4.36 6.33 14.45
C VAL A 34 3.29 7.16 15.18
N ASN A 35 2.73 6.62 16.24
CA ASN A 35 1.79 7.33 17.12
C ASN A 35 2.32 7.34 18.56
N ASP A 36 1.77 8.23 19.38
CA ASP A 36 2.03 8.29 20.83
C ASP A 36 3.51 8.35 21.20
N PHE A 37 4.27 9.14 20.44
CA PHE A 37 5.71 9.28 20.66
C PHE A 37 6.04 9.86 22.03
N HIS A 38 5.13 10.61 22.66
CA HIS A 38 5.27 11.14 24.03
C HIS A 38 6.66 11.73 24.35
N SER A 39 7.22 12.48 23.39
CA SER A 39 8.55 13.11 23.50
C SER A 39 9.69 12.13 23.83
N ARG A 40 9.59 10.86 23.42
CA ARG A 40 10.64 9.84 23.60
C ARG A 40 11.77 10.00 22.57
N HIS A 41 12.39 11.17 22.57
CA HIS A 41 13.51 11.52 21.68
C HIS A 41 14.73 10.62 21.90
N GLU A 42 14.98 10.24 23.15
CA GLU A 42 16.01 9.29 23.54
C GLU A 42 15.48 7.86 23.61
N ALA A 43 16.40 6.89 23.59
CA ALA A 43 16.04 5.49 23.74
C ALA A 43 15.41 5.23 25.12
N VAL A 44 14.47 4.28 25.16
CA VAL A 44 13.79 3.85 26.40
C VAL A 44 14.02 2.37 26.65
N ASP A 45 13.79 1.95 27.89
CA ASP A 45 13.75 0.54 28.27
C ASP A 45 12.35 -0.08 28.05
N ALA A 46 12.20 -1.37 28.41
CA ALA A 46 10.94 -2.11 28.27
C ALA A 46 9.76 -1.53 29.06
N ARG A 47 9.99 -0.64 30.03
CA ARG A 47 8.96 0.04 30.82
C ARG A 47 8.68 1.46 30.31
N ALA A 48 9.22 1.82 29.13
CA ALA A 48 9.21 3.17 28.60
C ALA A 48 9.86 4.19 29.55
N MET A 49 10.82 3.76 30.38
CA MET A 49 11.61 4.65 31.22
C MET A 49 12.89 5.06 30.49
N ALA A 50 13.57 6.07 31.04
CA ALA A 50 14.87 6.48 30.50
C ALA A 50 15.81 5.26 30.41
N CYS A 51 16.42 5.07 29.24
CA CYS A 51 17.47 4.09 29.07
C CYS A 51 18.69 4.48 29.90
N THR A 52 19.21 3.54 30.68
CA THR A 52 20.41 3.73 31.51
C THR A 52 21.42 2.62 31.24
N PRO A 53 22.72 2.81 31.52
CA PRO A 53 23.76 1.82 31.21
C PRO A 53 23.58 0.46 31.90
N ASP A 54 22.91 0.43 33.05
CA ASP A 54 22.57 -0.78 33.81
C ASP A 54 21.34 -1.53 33.24
N ARG A 55 20.58 -0.91 32.34
CA ARG A 55 19.41 -1.51 31.70
C ARG A 55 19.83 -2.08 30.35
N ALA A 56 19.87 -3.41 30.25
CA ALA A 56 19.99 -4.07 28.96
C ALA A 56 18.73 -3.83 28.09
N GLY A 57 18.91 -3.74 26.76
CA GLY A 57 17.80 -3.80 25.81
C GLY A 57 17.05 -2.49 25.57
N CYS A 58 17.75 -1.36 25.45
CA CYS A 58 17.12 -0.11 25.07
C CYS A 58 16.66 -0.10 23.60
N PHE A 59 15.56 0.56 23.30
CA PHE A 59 14.96 0.66 21.97
C PHE A 59 14.37 2.05 21.69
N GLY A 60 13.94 2.26 20.44
CA GLY A 60 13.36 3.53 20.00
C GLY A 60 14.39 4.66 19.94
N GLY A 61 13.92 5.88 20.24
CA GLY A 61 14.68 7.11 20.09
C GLY A 61 14.72 7.62 18.64
N ALA A 62 14.84 8.94 18.50
CA ALA A 62 14.80 9.64 17.22
C ALA A 62 15.96 9.24 16.30
N ALA A 63 17.15 8.98 16.85
CA ALA A 63 18.31 8.58 16.07
C ALA A 63 18.09 7.23 15.37
N ARG A 64 17.62 6.21 16.09
CA ARG A 64 17.36 4.88 15.50
C ARG A 64 16.16 4.91 14.57
N LEU A 65 15.12 5.67 14.90
CA LEU A 65 13.97 5.87 14.01
C LEU A 65 14.42 6.52 12.70
N ALA A 66 15.26 7.55 12.75
CA ALA A 66 15.80 8.20 11.55
C ALA A 66 16.66 7.23 10.71
N THR A 67 17.45 6.37 11.34
CA THR A 67 18.20 5.31 10.63
C THR A 67 17.25 4.33 9.94
N ALA A 68 16.20 3.87 10.63
CA ALA A 68 15.23 2.92 10.08
C ALA A 68 14.42 3.50 8.90
N ILE A 69 14.16 4.81 8.90
CA ILE A 69 13.47 5.49 7.79
C ILE A 69 14.40 5.67 6.58
N ARG A 70 15.72 5.82 6.79
CA ARG A 70 16.69 6.03 5.71
C ARG A 70 17.18 4.74 5.06
N ALA A 71 17.06 3.60 5.75
CA ALA A 71 17.45 2.28 5.26
C ALA A 71 16.49 1.80 4.16
#